data_AF-A0A849RCJ8-F1
#
_entry.id   AF-A0A849RCJ8-F1
#
_cell.length_a   1.000
_cell.length_b   1.000
_cell.length_c   1.000
_cell.angle_alpha   90.00
_cell.angle_beta   90.00
_cell.angle_gamma   90.00
#
_symmetry.space_group_name_H-M   'P 1'
#
loop_
_entity.id
_entity.type
_entity.pdbx_description
1 polymer ?
#
loop_
_entity_poly.entity_id
_entity_poly.type
_entity_poly.pdbx_seq_one_letter_code
_entity_poly.pdbx_strand_id
1 'polypeptide(L)' 'MILLFYTFATLIVFLRLIKGPTFADRLLTLDILANISILGIITYAIMIDSALYIDIAFAIVLLSFIGTLSIVKWVKKK' A
#
# COMPACT_ATOMS: atom_id res chain seq x y z
N MET A 1 6.87 18.56 -2.88
CA MET A 1 5.46 18.84 -2.53
C MET A 1 4.62 17.57 -2.47
N ILE A 2 4.64 16.70 -3.49
CA ILE A 2 3.87 15.45 -3.53
C ILE A 2 4.18 14.47 -2.38
N LEU A 3 5.45 14.29 -1.98
CA LEU A 3 5.77 13.40 -0.86
C LEU A 3 5.07 13.79 0.46
N LEU A 4 4.85 15.08 0.70
CA LEU A 4 4.14 15.55 1.89
C LEU A 4 2.70 15.03 1.92
N PHE A 5 2.03 15.00 0.76
CA PHE A 5 0.68 14.46 0.63
C PHE A 5 0.64 12.96 0.96
N TYR A 6 1.65 12.18 0.55
CA TYR A 6 1.71 10.75 0.90
C TYR A 6 1.92 10.53 2.39
N THR A 7 2.71 11.36 3.06
CA THR A 7 2.87 11.30 4.53
C THR A 7 1.54 11.56 5.24
N PHE A 8 0.81 12.60 4.83
CA PHE A 8 -0.52 12.90 5.39
C PHE A 8 -1.54 11.79 5.08
N ALA A 9 -1.55 11.26 3.86
CA ALA A 9 -2.41 10.14 3.50
C ALA A 9 -2.11 8.90 4.35
N THR A 10 -0.84 8.59 4.58
CA THR A 10 -0.42 7.48 5.44
C THR A 10 -0.97 7.64 6.86
N LEU A 11 -0.89 8.84 7.45
CA LEU A 11 -1.46 9.13 8.77
C LEU A 11 -2.97 8.89 8.83
N ILE A 12 -3.71 9.38 7.82
CA ILE A 12 -5.17 9.23 7.75
C ILE A 12 -5.54 7.74 7.63
N VAL A 13 -4.86 7.00 6.76
CA VAL A 13 -5.12 5.58 6.54
C VAL A 13 -4.73 4.76 7.77
N PHE A 14 -3.66 5.14 8.47
CA PHE A 14 -3.28 4.51 9.74
C PHE A 14 -4.35 4.69 10.82
N LEU A 15 -4.97 5.87 10.92
CA LEU A 15 -6.11 6.10 11.83
C LEU A 15 -7.32 5.22 11.44
N ARG A 16 -7.57 5.04 10.14
CA ARG A 16 -8.63 4.16 9.65
C ARG A 16 -8.35 2.69 9.96
N LEU A 17 -7.09 2.26 9.88
CA LEU A 17 -6.67 0.89 10.18
C LEU A 17 -7.06 0.49 11.60
N ILE A 18 -6.88 1.39 12.57
CA ILE A 18 -7.21 1.17 13.98
C ILE A 18 -8.73 1.20 14.18
N LYS A 19 -9.44 2.13 13.54
CA LYS A 19 -10.89 2.34 13.71
C LYS A 19 -11.77 1.41 12.87
N GLY A 20 -11.20 0.62 11.95
CA GLY A 20 -11.95 -0.24 11.04
C GLY A 20 -12.86 -1.23 11.79
N PRO A 21 -14.17 -1.30 11.47
CA PRO A 21 -15.15 -2.12 12.20
C PRO A 21 -15.08 -3.61 11.86
N THR A 22 -14.70 -3.96 10.62
CA THR A 22 -14.63 -5.34 10.14
C THR A 22 -13.19 -5.75 9.89
N PHE A 23 -12.91 -7.06 10.01
CA PHE A 23 -11.60 -7.62 9.67
C PHE A 23 -11.23 -7.33 8.20
N ALA A 24 -12.21 -7.40 7.29
CA ALA A 24 -12.02 -7.07 5.88
C ALA A 24 -11.66 -5.60 5.65
N ASP A 25 -12.29 -4.64 6.36
CA ASP A 25 -11.95 -3.20 6.22
C ASP A 25 -10.52 -2.93 6.73
N ARG A 26 -10.10 -3.58 7.82
CA ARG A 26 -8.71 -3.48 8.31
C ARG A 26 -7.71 -4.06 7.31
N LEU A 27 -8.01 -5.22 6.73
CA LEU A 27 -7.17 -5.86 5.71
C LEU A 27 -7.01 -4.97 4.47
N LEU A 28 -8.11 -4.42 3.97
CA LEU A 28 -8.08 -3.49 2.84
C LEU A 28 -7.27 -2.23 3.17
N THR A 29 -7.39 -1.74 4.41
CA THR A 29 -6.63 -0.56 4.84
C THR A 29 -5.13 -0.83 4.92
N LEU A 30 -4.69 -2.06 5.27
CA LEU A 30 -3.29 -2.47 5.18
C LEU A 30 -2.77 -2.45 3.75
N ASP A 31 -3.56 -2.95 2.78
CA ASP A 31 -3.18 -2.93 1.37
C ASP A 31 -3.06 -1.49 0.83
N ILE A 32 -3.95 -0.59 1.27
CA ILE A 32 -3.87 0.84 0.93
C ILE A 32 -2.60 1.48 1.51
N LEU A 33 -2.19 1.14 2.75
CA LEU A 33 -0.93 1.64 3.32
C LEU A 33 0.30 1.20 2.52
N ALA A 34 0.32 -0.05 2.08
CA ALA A 34 1.39 -0.56 1.23
C ALA A 34 1.43 0.21 -0.11
N ASN A 35 0.28 0.39 -0.76
CA ASN A 35 0.19 1.13 -2.03
C ASN A 35 0.63 2.60 -1.91
N ILE A 36 0.28 3.31 -0.83
CA ILE A 36 0.75 4.70 -0.61
C ILE A 36 2.27 4.74 -0.49
N SER A 37 2.85 3.76 0.21
CA SER A 37 4.31 3.66 0.36
C SER A 37 5.00 3.42 -0.99
N ILE A 38 4.44 2.55 -1.83
CA ILE A 38 4.93 2.26 -3.18
C ILE A 38 4.83 3.51 -4.07
N LEU A 39 3.71 4.25 -4.04
CA LEU A 39 3.58 5.51 -4.78
C LEU A 39 4.64 6.53 -4.35
N GLY A 40 5.00 6.55 -3.07
CA GLY A 40 6.13 7.31 -2.55
C GLY A 40 7.47 6.89 -3.18
N ILE A 41 7.74 5.57 -3.25
CA ILE A 41 8.95 5.02 -3.86
C ILE A 41 9.02 5.35 -5.35
N ILE A 42 7.92 5.19 -6.10
CA ILE A 42 7.87 5.51 -7.53
C ILE A 42 8.11 6.99 -7.78
N THR A 43 7.48 7.86 -6.98
CA THR A 43 7.70 9.31 -7.08
C THR A 43 9.15 9.65 -6.79
N TYR A 44 9.73 9.03 -5.76
CA TYR A 44 11.15 9.21 -5.43
C TYR A 44 12.05 8.71 -6.55
N ALA A 45 11.74 7.56 -7.17
CA ALA A 45 12.47 7.02 -8.32
C ALA A 45 12.53 8.01 -9.49
N ILE A 46 11.39 8.65 -9.80
CA ILE A 46 11.29 9.66 -10.86
C ILE A 46 12.12 10.91 -10.50
N MET A 47 12.18 11.31 -9.22
CA MET A 47 12.97 12.47 -8.80
C MET A 47 14.48 12.28 -8.97
N ILE A 48 14.98 11.05 -8.91
CA ILE A 48 16.41 10.72 -9.01
C ILE A 48 16.74 10.07 -10.38
N ASP A 49 15.75 9.99 -11.28
CA ASP A 49 15.87 9.37 -12.61
C ASP A 49 16.47 7.95 -12.58
N SER A 50 16.01 7.13 -11.62
CA SER A 50 16.54 5.78 -11.39
C SER A 50 15.49 4.70 -11.62
N ALA A 51 15.65 3.96 -12.72
CA ALA A 51 14.78 2.85 -13.09
C ALA A 51 14.80 1.70 -12.07
N LEU A 52 15.89 1.52 -11.33
CA LEU A 52 16.03 0.46 -10.33
C LEU A 52 14.94 0.52 -9.26
N TYR A 53 14.58 1.72 -8.80
CA TYR A 53 13.53 1.87 -7.80
C TYR A 53 12.13 1.60 -8.37
N ILE A 54 11.93 1.83 -9.67
CA ILE A 54 10.68 1.49 -10.37
C ILE A 54 10.53 -0.03 -10.42
N ASP A 55 11.59 -0.76 -10.77
CA ASP A 55 11.56 -2.23 -10.83
C ASP A 55 11.24 -2.85 -9.45
N ILE A 56 11.87 -2.34 -8.38
CA ILE A 56 11.60 -2.76 -7.00
C ILE A 56 10.14 -2.45 -6.63
N ALA A 57 9.65 -1.26 -6.95
CA ALA A 57 8.27 -0.87 -6.65
C ALA A 57 7.26 -1.79 -7.35
N PHE A 58 7.48 -2.14 -8.62
CA PHE A 58 6.63 -3.08 -9.34
C PHE A 58 6.60 -4.47 -8.69
N ALA A 59 7.75 -4.99 -8.25
CA ALA A 59 7.80 -6.26 -7.54
C ALA A 59 6.97 -6.23 -6.25
N ILE A 60 7.06 -5.14 -5.47
CA ILE A 60 6.33 -4.98 -4.21
C ILE A 60 4.82 -4.82 -4.44
N VAL A 61 4.40 -4.08 -5.48
CA VAL A 61 2.97 -3.93 -5.84
C VAL A 61 2.33 -5.29 -6.10
N LEU A 62 2.98 -6.10 -6.93
CA LEU A 62 2.47 -7.42 -7.28
C LEU A 62 2.39 -8.31 -6.04
N LEU A 63 3.42 -8.28 -5.18
CA LEU A 63 3.44 -9.05 -3.94
C LEU A 63 2.31 -8.63 -2.98
N SER A 64 2.12 -7.31 -2.78
CA SER A 64 1.05 -6.78 -1.91
C SER A 64 -0.33 -7.21 -2.43
N PHE A 65 -0.57 -7.05 -3.73
CA PHE A 65 -1.83 -7.43 -4.36
C PHE A 65 -2.13 -8.92 -4.22
N ILE A 66 -1.15 -9.79 -4.52
CA ILE A 66 -1.29 -11.24 -4.37
C ILE A 66 -1.53 -11.62 -2.90
N GLY A 67 -0.82 -10.98 -1.96
CA GLY A 67 -1.00 -11.20 -0.52
C GLY A 67 -2.43 -10.89 -0.08
N THR A 68 -2.96 -9.74 -0.47
CA THR A 68 -4.33 -9.32 -0.15
C THR A 68 -5.37 -10.28 -0.74
N LEU A 69 -5.24 -10.67 -2.01
CA LEU A 69 -6.13 -11.65 -2.64
C LEU A 69 -6.09 -13.02 -1.95
N SER A 70 -4.90 -13.46 -1.52
CA SER A 70 -4.72 -14.73 -0.82
C SER A 70 -5.49 -14.75 0.49
N ILE A 71 -5.41 -13.66 1.25
CA ILE A 71 -6.12 -13.53 2.53
C ILE A 71 -7.63 -13.46 2.30
N VAL A 72 -8.11 -12.69 1.31
CA VAL A 72 -9.54 -12.64 0.96
C VAL A 72 -10.07 -14.02 0.58
N LYS A 73 -9.32 -14.78 -0.23
CA LYS A 73 -9.70 -16.14 -0.63
C LYS A 73 -9.75 -17.09 0.57
N TRP A 74 -8.83 -16.94 1.53
CA TRP A 74 -8.84 -17.74 2.76
C TRP A 74 -10.05 -17.42 3.64
N VAL A 75 -10.37 -16.13 3.84
CA VAL A 75 -11.53 -15.72 4.64
C VAL A 75 -12.85 -16.20 4.03
N LYS A 76 -12.99 -16.18 2.70
CA LYS A 76 -14.22 -16.61 2.00
C LYS A 76 -14.42 -18.14 1.99
N LYS A 77 -13.35 -18.92 2.23
CA LYS A 77 -13.39 -20.39 2.18
C LYS A 77 -13.74 -21.03 3.54
N LYS A 78 -13.81 -20.23 4.61
CA LYS A 78 -14.46 -20.54 5.88
C LYS A 78 -15.87 -19.97 5.88
#